data_AF-A0AAQ5ZPQ1-F1
#
_entry.id   AF-A0AAQ5ZPQ1-F1
#
_cell.length_a   1.000
_cell.length_b   1.000
_cell.length_c   1.000
_cell.angle_alpha   90.00
_cell.angle_beta   90.00
_cell.angle_gamma   90.00
#
_symmetry.space_group_name_H-M   'P 1'
#
loop_
_entity.id
_entity.type
_entity.pdbx_description
1 polymer ?
#
loop_
_entity_poly.entity_id
_entity_poly.type
_entity_poly.pdbx_seq_one_letter_code
_entity_poly.pdbx_strand_id
1 'polypeptide(L)'
;MFAKLKKKIAEEAATAPKSGVRIPRTISKESITSVGADSGDDFASDGSSSRDDLPAQLLRRNDQIRKLEAKLSDYAEQLRIMQKTKDKLEIALERHQDSSIKKLQDQNESHQASRAKMAEGMTLALEKKDQEWMEKMASVEKEKAALSARLEEMMEQSLALFQKRDDLDELEGFQQQELAKVKHMLLRKEELLSQREQEIQQKEADVQSAKRGLAEARRKLQALEQQHEESCRLNSELEIERFKDEKAWILYLVLNVLAIYHQAAVTEEDKERLLVDLQKKVTSLERRLQGNLSQDEHLQELLQEKSSLWQSLEETRAELLAVRTNHADTVSSLETQVNQGIYTISYLEVEVETLTEQLHSPEVCEEDQNGSVTMDDLDHIQKVNRELEQQLSDKNRTIKQLQQRLAELKRTLQKELKIKPEPEAEGKEKFPPTSNTTVTNTSDLNDSREINFEYLKHVVLKFMSSREAEAYQLIRAVSVLLNFTREEEDMLKQTLEYKMSWFGSKPSPKGIIRPSISGTSTHWS
;
A
#
# COMPACT_ATOMS: atom_id res chain seq x y z
N MET A 1 32.09 59.70 25.34
CA MET A 1 32.61 60.91 24.64
C MET A 1 32.41 62.25 25.37
N PHE A 2 31.56 62.34 26.41
CA PHE A 2 31.25 63.61 27.11
C PHE A 2 32.44 64.35 27.77
N ALA A 3 33.49 63.66 28.23
CA ALA A 3 34.63 64.30 28.88
C ALA A 3 35.45 65.23 27.94
N LYS A 4 35.50 64.92 26.63
CA LYS A 4 36.20 65.76 25.64
C LYS A 4 35.45 67.07 25.36
N LEU A 5 34.13 67.12 25.59
CA LEU A 5 33.33 68.33 25.37
C LEU A 5 33.51 69.34 26.51
N LYS A 6 33.53 68.88 27.78
CA LYS A 6 33.78 69.76 28.94
C LYS A 6 35.17 70.40 28.92
N LYS A 7 36.20 69.70 28.43
CA LYS A 7 37.55 70.29 28.28
C LYS A 7 37.56 71.43 27.25
N LYS A 8 36.86 71.28 26.13
CA LYS A 8 36.86 72.28 25.03
C LYS A 8 36.17 73.59 25.41
N ILE A 9 35.08 73.53 26.18
CA ILE A 9 34.36 74.73 26.67
C ILE A 9 35.20 75.51 27.70
N ALA A 10 36.03 74.84 28.51
CA ALA A 10 36.93 75.51 29.45
C ALA A 10 38.15 76.17 28.76
N GLU A 11 38.53 75.68 27.57
CA GLU A 11 39.70 76.16 26.82
C GLU A 11 39.36 77.38 25.94
N GLU A 12 38.13 77.48 25.41
CA GLU A 12 37.64 78.66 24.65
C GLU A 12 37.28 79.88 25.54
N ALA A 13 37.00 79.69 26.83
CA ALA A 13 36.72 80.79 27.75
C ALA A 13 37.96 81.60 28.17
N ALA A 14 39.17 81.18 27.78
CA ALA A 14 40.43 81.73 28.27
C ALA A 14 41.11 82.76 27.34
N THR A 15 40.64 82.93 26.09
CA THR A 15 41.30 83.78 25.07
C THR A 15 40.48 85.02 24.70
N ALA A 16 40.41 85.97 25.63
CA ALA A 16 39.94 87.33 25.34
C ALA A 16 41.11 88.24 24.88
N PRO A 17 41.07 88.83 23.67
CA PRO A 17 42.07 89.80 23.26
C PRO A 17 41.85 91.14 23.98
N LYS A 18 42.70 91.44 24.98
CA LYS A 18 42.81 92.80 25.53
C LYS A 18 43.37 93.75 24.48
N SER A 19 42.52 94.57 23.88
CA SER A 19 42.93 95.73 23.07
C SER A 19 42.66 97.01 23.86
N GLY A 20 43.70 97.56 24.49
CA GLY A 20 43.65 98.85 25.17
C GLY A 20 44.31 99.94 24.35
N VAL A 21 43.55 100.98 24.00
CA VAL A 21 44.05 102.28 23.49
C VAL A 21 43.25 103.35 24.21
N ARG A 22 43.72 103.83 25.37
CA ARG A 22 44.69 104.94 25.56
C ARG A 22 44.14 106.29 25.07
N ILE A 23 43.55 107.01 26.03
CA ILE A 23 43.16 108.43 25.98
C ILE A 23 44.35 109.32 25.54
N PRO A 24 44.09 110.41 24.80
CA PRO A 24 44.88 111.64 24.89
C PRO A 24 44.09 112.74 25.63
N ARG A 25 44.61 113.16 26.78
CA ARG A 25 44.31 114.43 27.45
C ARG A 25 45.60 115.25 27.46
N THR A 26 45.56 116.44 26.87
CA THR A 26 46.62 117.48 26.97
C THR A 26 45.89 118.84 26.94
N ILE A 27 45.93 119.71 27.96
CA ILE A 27 47.00 120.69 28.33
C ILE A 27 47.49 121.52 27.11
N SER A 28 47.61 122.85 27.10
CA SER A 28 47.67 123.90 28.15
C SER A 28 46.97 125.20 27.67
N LYS A 29 46.30 126.02 28.51
CA LYS A 29 46.81 127.26 29.15
C LYS A 29 47.83 128.07 28.33
N GLU A 30 47.46 129.28 27.87
CA GLU A 30 47.90 130.63 28.34
C GLU A 30 46.83 131.68 27.92
N SER A 31 46.66 132.92 28.41
CA SER A 31 47.06 133.65 29.65
C SER A 31 47.93 134.94 29.54
N ILE A 32 47.50 135.98 28.80
CA ILE A 32 48.04 137.37 28.96
C ILE A 32 46.98 138.49 29.03
N THR A 33 47.33 139.52 29.80
CA THR A 33 46.57 140.74 30.15
C THR A 33 47.21 142.00 29.54
N SER A 34 46.67 143.18 29.92
CA SER A 34 47.27 144.54 29.88
C SER A 34 46.77 145.43 28.71
N VAL A 35 46.22 146.62 29.00
CA VAL A 35 46.90 147.95 29.13
C VAL A 35 47.54 148.38 27.81
N GLY A 36 47.26 149.56 27.24
CA GLY A 36 46.43 150.70 27.66
C GLY A 36 46.92 151.97 26.94
N ALA A 37 46.33 153.14 27.25
CA ALA A 37 46.88 154.48 26.93
C ALA A 37 46.98 154.86 25.42
N ASP A 38 47.07 156.12 24.99
CA ASP A 38 46.80 157.46 25.59
C ASP A 38 46.95 158.53 24.46
N SER A 39 46.63 159.79 24.76
CA SER A 39 46.94 161.02 24.00
C SER A 39 46.09 161.29 22.73
N GLY A 40 45.70 162.53 22.46
CA GLY A 40 45.95 163.77 23.22
C GLY A 40 44.96 164.87 22.87
N ASP A 41 44.70 165.72 23.87
CA ASP A 41 43.92 166.95 23.75
C ASP A 41 44.85 168.09 23.29
N ASP A 42 44.34 169.00 22.46
CA ASP A 42 45.02 170.28 22.16
C ASP A 42 44.02 171.29 21.58
N PHE A 43 43.50 172.15 22.45
CA PHE A 43 42.68 173.31 22.08
C PHE A 43 43.58 174.47 21.65
N ALA A 44 43.36 175.01 20.45
CA ALA A 44 43.83 176.34 20.08
C ALA A 44 42.64 177.28 19.89
N SER A 45 42.46 178.22 20.83
CA SER A 45 41.51 179.32 20.74
C SER A 45 42.25 180.60 20.34
N ASP A 46 41.92 181.11 19.16
CA ASP A 46 42.16 182.49 18.70
C ASP A 46 41.37 182.66 17.38
N GLY A 47 40.94 183.84 16.94
CA GLY A 47 41.17 185.16 17.51
C GLY A 47 41.17 186.23 16.41
N SER A 48 40.04 186.94 16.25
CA SER A 48 39.88 188.22 15.51
C SER A 48 40.03 188.27 13.97
N SER A 49 39.25 189.18 13.37
CA SER A 49 39.42 189.86 12.05
C SER A 49 39.56 188.99 10.78
N SER A 50 38.73 189.10 9.73
CA SER A 50 38.16 190.32 9.14
C SER A 50 36.76 190.08 8.54
N ARG A 51 35.98 191.15 8.40
CA ARG A 51 34.55 191.16 8.11
C ARG A 51 34.24 191.04 6.60
N ASP A 52 34.77 190.04 5.91
CA ASP A 52 34.44 189.77 4.48
C ASP A 52 34.59 188.31 3.98
N ASP A 53 34.96 187.31 4.81
CA ASP A 53 35.41 185.99 4.29
C ASP A 53 34.64 184.74 4.81
N LEU A 54 33.38 184.91 5.23
CA LEU A 54 32.51 183.78 5.66
C LEU A 54 32.28 182.69 4.58
N PRO A 55 32.13 182.99 3.27
CA PRO A 55 31.85 181.98 2.25
C PRO A 55 32.98 180.95 2.07
N ALA A 56 34.24 181.37 2.17
CA ALA A 56 35.39 180.54 1.85
C ALA A 56 35.66 179.43 2.88
N GLN A 57 35.46 179.72 4.18
CA GLN A 57 35.54 178.69 5.23
C GLN A 57 34.43 177.65 5.11
N LEU A 58 33.22 178.07 4.73
CA LEU A 58 32.08 177.20 4.50
C LEU A 58 32.35 176.24 3.33
N LEU A 59 32.95 176.73 2.23
CA LEU A 59 33.42 175.86 1.13
C LEU A 59 34.43 174.81 1.60
N ARG A 60 35.49 175.20 2.32
CA ARG A 60 36.52 174.24 2.78
C ARG A 60 35.95 173.17 3.71
N ARG A 61 35.04 173.54 4.63
CA ARG A 61 34.35 172.55 5.47
C ARG A 61 33.43 171.66 4.66
N ASN A 62 32.70 172.19 3.68
CA ASN A 62 31.89 171.37 2.75
C ASN A 62 32.74 170.42 1.90
N ASP A 63 33.95 170.80 1.47
CA ASP A 63 34.89 169.91 0.77
C ASP A 63 35.46 168.83 1.70
N GLN A 64 35.73 169.16 2.97
CA GLN A 64 36.18 168.20 3.98
C GLN A 64 35.07 167.21 4.35
N ILE A 65 33.83 167.70 4.49
CA ILE A 65 32.62 166.88 4.66
C ILE A 65 32.48 165.93 3.47
N ARG A 66 32.51 166.42 2.22
CA ARG A 66 32.45 165.57 1.02
C ARG A 66 33.55 164.50 0.96
N LYS A 67 34.77 164.80 1.44
CA LYS A 67 35.86 163.80 1.55
C LYS A 67 35.61 162.76 2.64
N LEU A 68 34.99 163.14 3.75
CA LEU A 68 34.61 162.21 4.82
C LEU A 68 33.41 161.36 4.42
N GLU A 69 32.41 161.95 3.74
CA GLU A 69 31.27 161.25 3.14
C GLU A 69 31.73 160.22 2.10
N ALA A 70 32.68 160.57 1.23
CA ALA A 70 33.27 159.63 0.27
C ALA A 70 33.95 158.46 0.99
N LYS A 71 34.84 158.71 1.96
CA LYS A 71 35.48 157.65 2.75
C LYS A 71 34.48 156.79 3.53
N LEU A 72 33.43 157.39 4.07
CA LEU A 72 32.37 156.68 4.80
C LEU A 72 31.51 155.83 3.84
N SER A 73 31.34 156.27 2.59
CA SER A 73 30.75 155.48 1.50
C SER A 73 31.66 154.31 1.09
N ASP A 74 32.97 154.54 0.93
CA ASP A 74 33.95 153.49 0.63
C ASP A 74 33.99 152.42 1.73
N TYR A 75 34.01 152.83 3.01
CA TYR A 75 33.93 151.89 4.14
C TYR A 75 32.58 151.17 4.20
N ALA A 76 31.47 151.83 3.86
CA ALA A 76 30.16 151.18 3.80
C ALA A 76 30.08 150.14 2.66
N GLU A 77 30.68 150.40 1.49
CA GLU A 77 30.77 149.40 0.42
C GLU A 77 31.77 148.29 0.78
N GLN A 78 32.90 148.59 1.42
CA GLN A 78 33.85 147.58 1.90
C GLN A 78 33.18 146.66 2.94
N LEU A 79 32.40 147.19 3.88
CA LEU A 79 31.58 146.40 4.81
C LEU A 79 30.53 145.56 4.08
N ARG A 80 29.85 146.12 3.06
CA ARG A 80 28.87 145.38 2.23
C ARG A 80 29.53 144.24 1.45
N ILE A 81 30.74 144.44 0.93
CA ILE A 81 31.53 143.41 0.26
C ILE A 81 31.97 142.34 1.26
N MET A 82 32.50 142.74 2.43
CA MET A 82 32.90 141.81 3.48
C MET A 82 31.73 140.97 3.99
N GLN A 83 30.56 141.58 4.19
CA GLN A 83 29.34 140.86 4.55
C GLN A 83 28.97 139.84 3.47
N LYS A 84 28.90 140.24 2.19
CA LYS A 84 28.65 139.31 1.08
C LYS A 84 29.68 138.17 1.00
N THR A 85 30.94 138.41 1.37
CA THR A 85 31.95 137.33 1.43
C THR A 85 31.77 136.43 2.65
N LYS A 86 31.39 136.98 3.82
CA LYS A 86 31.04 136.22 5.01
C LYS A 86 29.86 135.30 4.71
N ASP A 87 28.74 135.84 4.20
CA ASP A 87 27.53 135.09 3.89
C ASP A 87 27.81 133.93 2.92
N LYS A 88 28.66 134.16 1.89
CA LYS A 88 29.09 133.12 0.96
C LYS A 88 29.93 132.02 1.61
N LEU A 89 30.84 132.38 2.51
CA LEU A 89 31.67 131.42 3.25
C LEU A 89 30.83 130.64 4.28
N GLU A 90 29.85 131.28 4.91
CA GLU A 90 28.90 130.69 5.85
C GLU A 90 28.02 129.65 5.12
N ILE A 91 27.42 130.00 3.97
CA ILE A 91 26.69 129.07 3.11
C ILE A 91 27.57 127.93 2.58
N ALA A 92 28.84 128.20 2.24
CA ALA A 92 29.77 127.17 1.78
C ALA A 92 30.17 126.20 2.91
N LEU A 93 30.35 126.71 4.13
CA LEU A 93 30.64 125.93 5.32
C LEU A 93 29.44 125.07 5.72
N GLU A 94 28.24 125.65 5.76
CA GLU A 94 26.97 124.95 6.02
C GLU A 94 26.78 123.79 5.02
N ARG A 95 26.87 124.06 3.71
CA ARG A 95 26.80 123.01 2.67
C ARG A 95 27.89 121.94 2.80
N HIS A 96 29.09 122.30 3.24
CA HIS A 96 30.16 121.34 3.49
C HIS A 96 29.86 120.48 4.73
N GLN A 97 29.33 121.09 5.79
CA GLN A 97 28.88 120.39 7.01
C GLN A 97 27.72 119.44 6.68
N ASP A 98 26.68 119.91 5.99
CA ASP A 98 25.55 119.09 5.52
C ASP A 98 26.03 117.92 4.65
N SER A 99 26.92 118.17 3.68
CA SER A 99 27.48 117.12 2.84
C SER A 99 28.31 116.10 3.64
N SER A 100 29.01 116.55 4.69
CA SER A 100 29.81 115.69 5.56
C SER A 100 28.94 114.86 6.50
N ILE A 101 27.93 115.48 7.13
CA ILE A 101 26.94 114.82 7.99
C ILE A 101 26.17 113.79 7.17
N LYS A 102 25.70 114.17 5.97
CA LYS A 102 24.99 113.26 5.07
C LYS A 102 25.85 112.07 4.65
N LYS A 103 27.12 112.28 4.28
CA LYS A 103 28.04 111.16 3.97
C LYS A 103 28.24 110.21 5.15
N LEU A 104 28.38 110.75 6.37
CA LEU A 104 28.49 109.93 7.58
C LEU A 104 27.19 109.17 7.89
N GLN A 105 26.03 109.80 7.65
CA GLN A 105 24.72 109.15 7.76
C GLN A 105 24.57 108.04 6.73
N ASP A 106 24.80 108.32 5.43
CA ASP A 106 24.71 107.35 4.34
C ASP A 106 25.66 106.14 4.59
N GLN A 107 26.87 106.39 5.10
CA GLN A 107 27.81 105.33 5.50
C GLN A 107 27.29 104.51 6.69
N ASN A 108 26.79 105.16 7.74
CA ASN A 108 26.23 104.49 8.91
C ASN A 108 24.99 103.65 8.55
N GLU A 109 24.08 104.18 7.74
CA GLU A 109 22.91 103.47 7.21
C GLU A 109 23.34 102.26 6.34
N SER A 110 24.34 102.42 5.47
CA SER A 110 24.91 101.33 4.68
C SER A 110 25.52 100.22 5.55
N HIS A 111 26.29 100.58 6.58
CA HIS A 111 26.85 99.64 7.54
C HIS A 111 25.77 98.93 8.37
N GLN A 112 24.73 99.66 8.81
CA GLN A 112 23.60 99.07 9.54
C GLN A 112 22.81 98.12 8.65
N ALA A 113 22.53 98.47 7.40
CA ALA A 113 21.85 97.62 6.42
C ALA A 113 22.69 96.37 6.07
N SER A 114 24.01 96.52 5.94
CA SER A 114 24.93 95.39 5.73
C SER A 114 24.94 94.43 6.93
N ARG A 115 24.99 94.98 8.15
CA ARG A 115 24.92 94.19 9.40
C ARG A 115 23.57 93.49 9.57
N ALA A 116 22.46 94.17 9.23
CA ALA A 116 21.12 93.60 9.25
C ALA A 116 20.99 92.44 8.25
N LYS A 117 21.43 92.61 7.00
CA LYS A 117 21.47 91.54 5.99
C LYS A 117 22.32 90.34 6.40
N MET A 118 23.43 90.57 7.11
CA MET A 118 24.26 89.47 7.64
C MET A 118 23.54 88.72 8.78
N ALA A 119 22.85 89.45 9.68
CA ALA A 119 22.05 88.84 10.74
C ALA A 119 20.87 88.03 10.17
N GLU A 120 20.13 88.59 9.22
CA GLU A 120 19.02 87.94 8.51
C GLU A 120 19.50 86.70 7.71
N GLY A 121 20.64 86.80 7.04
CA GLY A 121 21.27 85.66 6.38
C GLY A 121 21.68 84.54 7.35
N MET A 122 22.08 84.90 8.58
CA MET A 122 22.41 83.94 9.64
C MET A 122 21.16 83.31 10.24
N THR A 123 20.07 84.06 10.48
CA THR A 123 18.81 83.50 10.98
C THR A 123 18.19 82.56 9.95
N LEU A 124 18.13 82.94 8.68
CA LEU A 124 17.65 82.08 7.58
C LEU A 124 18.50 80.81 7.40
N ALA A 125 19.81 80.87 7.69
CA ALA A 125 20.68 79.70 7.65
C ALA A 125 20.46 78.74 8.83
N LEU A 126 20.11 79.28 10.01
CA LEU A 126 19.72 78.49 11.18
C LEU A 126 18.33 77.85 10.98
N GLU A 127 17.33 78.63 10.55
CA GLU A 127 15.97 78.13 10.26
C GLU A 127 15.98 77.00 9.22
N LYS A 128 16.78 77.13 8.15
CA LYS A 128 16.97 76.04 7.17
C LYS A 128 17.60 74.81 7.79
N LYS A 129 18.54 74.96 8.73
CA LYS A 129 19.17 73.82 9.41
C LYS A 129 18.21 73.15 10.40
N ASP A 130 17.41 73.93 11.11
CA ASP A 130 16.37 73.40 12.00
C ASP A 130 15.31 72.64 11.18
N GLN A 131 14.88 73.17 10.03
CA GLN A 131 14.00 72.48 9.10
C GLN A 131 14.62 71.17 8.56
N GLU A 132 15.88 71.19 8.11
CA GLU A 132 16.60 69.97 7.70
C GLU A 132 16.69 68.92 8.83
N TRP A 133 16.83 69.35 10.08
CA TRP A 133 16.84 68.45 11.25
C TRP A 133 15.46 67.91 11.56
N MET A 134 14.41 68.72 11.48
CA MET A 134 13.02 68.29 11.65
C MET A 134 12.61 67.25 10.60
N GLU A 135 13.00 67.43 9.34
CA GLU A 135 12.75 66.46 8.26
C GLU A 135 13.52 65.13 8.47
N LYS A 136 14.76 65.20 8.97
CA LYS A 136 15.55 64.01 9.37
C LYS A 136 14.94 63.30 10.57
N MET A 137 14.45 64.02 11.57
CA MET A 137 13.75 63.43 12.71
C MET A 137 12.44 62.77 12.27
N ALA A 138 11.63 63.43 11.44
CA ALA A 138 10.39 62.87 10.92
C ALA A 138 10.60 61.62 10.04
N SER A 139 11.67 61.57 9.23
CA SER A 139 12.01 60.36 8.46
C SER A 139 12.47 59.22 9.36
N VAL A 140 13.32 59.48 10.37
CA VAL A 140 13.74 58.48 11.36
C VAL A 140 12.57 57.98 12.22
N GLU A 141 11.64 58.85 12.62
CA GLU A 141 10.43 58.46 13.34
C GLU A 141 9.51 57.58 12.48
N LYS A 142 9.36 57.90 11.19
CA LYS A 142 8.62 57.08 10.23
C LYS A 142 9.27 55.71 10.01
N GLU A 143 10.59 55.65 9.85
CA GLU A 143 11.33 54.38 9.75
C GLU A 143 11.22 53.54 11.02
N LYS A 144 11.35 54.17 12.20
CA LYS A 144 11.14 53.52 13.49
C LYS A 144 9.73 52.93 13.61
N ALA A 145 8.69 53.70 13.24
CA ALA A 145 7.31 53.22 13.27
C ALA A 145 7.09 52.02 12.31
N ALA A 146 7.64 52.08 11.10
CA ALA A 146 7.56 50.97 10.13
C ALA A 146 8.29 49.71 10.61
N LEU A 147 9.46 49.85 11.26
CA LEU A 147 10.20 48.74 11.85
C LEU A 147 9.48 48.15 13.07
N SER A 148 8.88 48.98 13.92
CA SER A 148 8.05 48.53 15.04
C SER A 148 6.82 47.74 14.57
N ALA A 149 6.07 48.24 13.59
CA ALA A 149 4.92 47.53 13.02
C ALA A 149 5.32 46.17 12.43
N ARG A 150 6.47 46.09 11.74
CA ARG A 150 7.00 44.83 11.20
C ARG A 150 7.46 43.84 12.29
N LEU A 151 7.92 44.34 13.44
CA LEU A 151 8.26 43.51 14.60
C LEU A 151 6.99 42.92 15.24
N GLU A 152 5.95 43.73 15.39
CA GLU A 152 4.64 43.32 15.90
C GLU A 152 4.00 42.28 14.97
N GLU A 153 3.99 42.51 13.65
CA GLU A 153 3.50 41.54 12.66
C GLU A 153 4.26 40.20 12.75
N MET A 154 5.60 40.22 12.88
CA MET A 154 6.40 39.01 13.05
C MET A 154 6.07 38.27 14.36
N MET A 155 5.81 39.01 15.44
CA MET A 155 5.44 38.45 16.73
C MET A 155 4.05 37.80 16.68
N GLU A 156 3.07 38.45 16.06
CA GLU A 156 1.73 37.90 15.83
C GLU A 156 1.78 36.65 14.93
N GLN A 157 2.56 36.69 13.84
CA GLN A 157 2.79 35.52 12.98
C GLN A 157 3.41 34.36 13.77
N SER A 158 4.40 34.62 14.62
CA SER A 158 5.00 33.60 15.47
C SER A 158 4.00 33.02 16.47
N LEU A 159 3.16 33.85 17.10
CA LEU A 159 2.15 33.40 18.06
C LEU A 159 1.05 32.58 17.37
N ALA A 160 0.60 32.98 16.19
CA ALA A 160 -0.34 32.22 15.37
C ALA A 160 0.24 30.89 14.87
N LEU A 161 1.55 30.80 14.65
CA LEU A 161 2.24 29.54 14.33
C LEU A 161 2.33 28.61 15.55
N PHE A 162 2.54 29.15 16.76
CA PHE A 162 2.48 28.36 17.99
C PHE A 162 1.07 27.83 18.24
N GLN A 163 0.04 28.66 18.17
CA GLN A 163 -1.36 28.21 18.32
C GLN A 163 -1.71 27.09 17.33
N LYS A 164 -1.36 27.25 16.04
CA LYS A 164 -1.55 26.20 15.03
C LYS A 164 -0.74 24.94 15.30
N ARG A 165 0.40 25.03 15.99
CA ARG A 165 1.19 23.87 16.41
C ARG A 165 0.49 23.12 17.54
N ASP A 166 0.01 23.85 18.54
CA ASP A 166 -0.73 23.31 19.68
C ASP A 166 -2.04 22.65 19.21
N ASP A 167 -2.82 23.32 18.34
CA ASP A 167 -4.03 22.77 17.69
C ASP A 167 -3.73 21.47 16.93
N LEU A 168 -2.60 21.41 16.20
CA LEU A 168 -2.19 20.20 15.47
C LEU A 168 -1.78 19.07 16.41
N ASP A 169 -1.05 19.37 17.49
CA ASP A 169 -0.61 18.38 18.47
C ASP A 169 -1.82 17.83 19.27
N GLU A 170 -2.84 18.65 19.57
CA GLU A 170 -4.14 18.18 20.09
C GLU A 170 -4.89 17.28 19.11
N LEU A 171 -4.98 17.67 17.83
CA LEU A 171 -5.62 16.87 16.78
C LEU A 171 -4.91 15.55 16.53
N GLU A 172 -3.57 15.51 16.55
CA GLU A 172 -2.79 14.27 16.52
C GLU A 172 -3.10 13.39 17.74
N GLY A 173 -3.25 13.99 18.93
CA GLY A 173 -3.68 13.29 20.16
C GLY A 173 -5.05 12.62 20.01
N PHE A 174 -6.05 13.33 19.50
CA PHE A 174 -7.39 12.76 19.22
C PHE A 174 -7.34 11.64 18.15
N GLN A 175 -6.56 11.84 17.08
CA GLN A 175 -6.38 10.80 16.04
C GLN A 175 -5.73 9.54 16.60
N GLN A 176 -4.70 9.67 17.44
CA GLN A 176 -4.06 8.54 18.12
C GLN A 176 -5.02 7.82 19.07
N GLN A 177 -5.88 8.57 19.78
CA GLN A 177 -6.90 7.99 20.66
C GLN A 177 -7.95 7.18 19.86
N GLU A 178 -8.48 7.73 18.77
CA GLU A 178 -9.44 7.02 17.92
C GLU A 178 -8.79 5.81 17.22
N LEU A 179 -7.55 5.94 16.74
CA LEU A 179 -6.81 4.81 16.18
C LEU A 179 -6.59 3.69 17.20
N ALA A 180 -6.31 4.03 18.47
CA ALA A 180 -6.18 3.06 19.55
C ALA A 180 -7.51 2.35 19.87
N LYS A 181 -8.64 3.08 19.88
CA LYS A 181 -9.99 2.51 20.03
C LYS A 181 -10.31 1.54 18.89
N VAL A 182 -10.10 1.95 17.64
CA VAL A 182 -10.30 1.11 16.45
C VAL A 182 -9.41 -0.12 16.48
N LYS A 183 -8.12 0.02 16.82
CA LYS A 183 -7.19 -1.11 16.97
C LYS A 183 -7.65 -2.12 18.03
N HIS A 184 -8.13 -1.64 19.19
CA HIS A 184 -8.68 -2.53 20.23
C HIS A 184 -9.97 -3.23 19.77
N MET A 185 -10.87 -2.52 19.09
CA MET A 185 -12.08 -3.12 18.52
C MET A 185 -11.76 -4.18 17.45
N LEU A 186 -10.78 -3.93 16.58
CA LEU A 186 -10.34 -4.89 15.56
C LEU A 186 -9.71 -6.13 16.18
N LEU A 187 -8.76 -5.98 17.10
CA LEU A 187 -8.16 -7.10 17.84
C LEU A 187 -9.23 -7.97 18.51
N ARG A 188 -10.19 -7.34 19.22
CA ARG A 188 -11.29 -8.08 19.87
C ARG A 188 -12.21 -8.77 18.87
N LYS A 189 -12.37 -8.25 17.65
CA LYS A 189 -13.13 -8.90 16.58
C LYS A 189 -12.35 -10.07 15.97
N GLU A 190 -11.04 -9.93 15.79
CA GLU A 190 -10.13 -10.98 15.32
C GLU A 190 -10.08 -12.16 16.31
N GLU A 191 -9.95 -11.89 17.61
CA GLU A 191 -10.06 -12.89 18.69
C GLU A 191 -11.39 -13.66 18.64
N LEU A 192 -12.52 -12.94 18.49
CA LEU A 192 -13.84 -13.55 18.37
C LEU A 192 -14.02 -14.37 17.09
N LEU A 193 -13.45 -13.93 15.96
CA LEU A 193 -13.46 -14.69 14.71
C LEU A 193 -12.64 -15.98 14.85
N SER A 194 -11.44 -15.90 15.43
CA SER A 194 -10.60 -17.07 15.70
C SER A 194 -11.29 -18.10 16.60
N GLN A 195 -12.00 -17.65 17.65
CA GLN A 195 -12.83 -18.53 18.49
C GLN A 195 -13.95 -19.21 17.69
N ARG A 196 -14.65 -18.48 16.82
CA ARG A 196 -15.71 -19.07 15.97
C ARG A 196 -15.16 -20.02 14.92
N GLU A 197 -13.98 -19.76 14.38
CA GLU A 197 -13.32 -20.64 13.42
C GLU A 197 -12.90 -21.95 14.08
N GLN A 198 -12.38 -21.91 15.31
CA GLN A 198 -12.13 -23.10 16.13
C GLN A 198 -13.42 -23.88 16.45
N GLU A 199 -14.51 -23.19 16.82
CA GLU A 199 -15.83 -23.83 17.03
C GLU A 199 -16.35 -24.54 15.76
N ILE A 200 -16.13 -23.94 14.59
CA ILE A 200 -16.54 -24.51 13.30
C ILE A 200 -15.68 -25.74 12.97
N GLN A 201 -14.36 -25.65 13.12
CA GLN A 201 -13.44 -26.77 12.88
C GLN A 201 -13.76 -27.97 13.79
N GLN A 202 -14.05 -27.72 15.08
CA GLN A 202 -14.46 -28.78 16.00
C GLN A 202 -15.76 -29.44 15.56
N LYS A 203 -16.80 -28.64 15.24
CA LYS A 203 -18.09 -29.18 14.75
C LYS A 203 -17.94 -29.93 13.44
N GLU A 204 -17.04 -29.51 12.55
CA GLU A 204 -16.76 -30.21 11.31
C GLU A 204 -16.09 -31.57 11.56
N ALA A 205 -15.12 -31.64 12.49
CA ALA A 205 -14.52 -32.89 12.93
C ALA A 205 -15.56 -33.85 13.55
N ASP A 206 -16.47 -33.33 14.39
CA ASP A 206 -17.57 -34.09 15.00
C ASP A 206 -18.53 -34.62 13.92
N VAL A 207 -18.91 -33.80 12.95
CA VAL A 207 -19.75 -34.19 11.80
C VAL A 207 -19.07 -35.24 10.92
N GLN A 208 -17.76 -35.13 10.67
CA GLN A 208 -17.00 -36.15 9.95
C GLN A 208 -16.96 -37.47 10.73
N SER A 209 -16.82 -37.41 12.06
CA SER A 209 -16.86 -38.58 12.93
C SER A 209 -18.22 -39.27 12.88
N ALA A 210 -19.31 -38.50 13.01
CA ALA A 210 -20.68 -39.00 12.88
C ALA A 210 -20.95 -39.62 11.50
N LYS A 211 -20.46 -39.01 10.41
CA LYS A 211 -20.56 -39.56 9.05
C LYS A 211 -19.83 -40.91 8.91
N ARG A 212 -18.64 -41.07 9.50
CA ARG A 212 -17.92 -42.35 9.54
C ARG A 212 -18.72 -43.42 10.30
N GLY A 213 -19.21 -43.09 11.50
CA GLY A 213 -20.05 -43.99 12.30
C GLY A 213 -21.34 -44.41 11.58
N LEU A 214 -22.02 -43.48 10.90
CA LEU A 214 -23.19 -43.78 10.06
C LEU A 214 -22.86 -44.74 8.92
N ALA A 215 -21.74 -44.52 8.22
CA ALA A 215 -21.30 -45.39 7.13
C ALA A 215 -20.94 -46.80 7.63
N GLU A 216 -20.31 -46.93 8.80
CA GLU A 216 -20.05 -48.22 9.44
C GLU A 216 -21.34 -48.93 9.87
N ALA A 217 -22.28 -48.22 10.49
CA ALA A 217 -23.58 -48.76 10.85
C ALA A 217 -24.35 -49.26 9.61
N ARG A 218 -24.32 -48.50 8.51
CA ARG A 218 -24.94 -48.89 7.24
C ARG A 218 -24.31 -50.14 6.61
N ARG A 219 -22.98 -50.29 6.67
CA ARG A 219 -22.30 -51.53 6.24
C ARG A 219 -22.68 -52.73 7.10
N LYS A 220 -22.80 -52.55 8.43
CA LYS A 220 -23.24 -53.61 9.35
C LYS A 220 -24.69 -54.03 9.07
N LEU A 221 -25.58 -53.07 8.81
CA LEU A 221 -26.97 -53.34 8.41
C LEU A 221 -26.99 -54.17 7.12
N GLN A 222 -26.28 -53.74 6.08
CA GLN A 222 -26.23 -54.44 4.79
C GLN A 222 -25.67 -55.87 4.92
N ALA A 223 -24.65 -56.08 5.76
CA ALA A 223 -24.13 -57.42 6.03
C ALA A 223 -25.13 -58.32 6.79
N LEU A 224 -25.92 -57.75 7.71
CA LEU A 224 -27.00 -58.47 8.40
C LEU A 224 -28.19 -58.77 7.47
N GLU A 225 -28.53 -57.86 6.56
CA GLU A 225 -29.53 -58.08 5.51
C GLU A 225 -29.11 -59.24 4.59
N GLN A 226 -27.86 -59.24 4.12
CA GLN A 226 -27.29 -60.35 3.34
C GLN A 226 -27.30 -61.69 4.09
N GLN A 227 -26.89 -61.71 5.36
CA GLN A 227 -26.98 -62.92 6.18
C GLN A 227 -28.42 -63.39 6.39
N HIS A 228 -29.37 -62.47 6.49
CA HIS A 228 -30.79 -62.81 6.61
C HIS A 228 -31.33 -63.40 5.30
N GLU A 229 -31.00 -62.81 4.15
CA GLU A 229 -31.35 -63.32 2.82
C GLU A 229 -30.75 -64.72 2.58
N GLU A 230 -29.47 -64.92 2.88
CA GLU A 230 -28.81 -66.23 2.81
C GLU A 230 -29.48 -67.25 3.73
N SER A 231 -29.80 -66.89 4.97
CA SER A 231 -30.49 -67.77 5.91
C SER A 231 -31.91 -68.12 5.46
N CYS A 232 -32.64 -67.17 4.85
CA CYS A 232 -33.96 -67.41 4.26
C CYS A 232 -33.86 -68.34 3.05
N ARG A 233 -32.85 -68.18 2.20
CA ARG A 233 -32.59 -69.06 1.05
C ARG A 233 -32.23 -70.47 1.50
N LEU A 234 -31.37 -70.60 2.51
CA LEU A 234 -31.00 -71.91 3.06
C LEU A 234 -32.21 -72.61 3.72
N ASN A 235 -33.09 -71.87 4.40
CA ASN A 235 -34.30 -72.45 4.99
C ASN A 235 -35.28 -72.94 3.93
N SER A 236 -35.49 -72.20 2.82
CA SER A 236 -36.36 -72.65 1.74
C SER A 236 -35.76 -73.83 0.96
N GLU A 237 -34.44 -73.87 0.75
CA GLU A 237 -33.72 -75.04 0.23
C GLU A 237 -33.94 -76.27 1.14
N LEU A 238 -33.81 -76.12 2.46
CA LEU A 238 -34.04 -77.20 3.45
C LEU A 238 -35.51 -77.68 3.50
N GLU A 239 -36.48 -76.77 3.38
CA GLU A 239 -37.91 -77.13 3.29
C GLU A 239 -38.22 -77.92 2.02
N ILE A 240 -37.63 -77.54 0.88
CA ILE A 240 -37.74 -78.27 -0.38
C ILE A 240 -37.13 -79.67 -0.25
N GLU A 241 -35.95 -79.81 0.36
CA GLU A 241 -35.31 -81.13 0.52
C GLU A 241 -36.12 -82.05 1.44
N ARG A 242 -36.62 -81.52 2.56
CA ARG A 242 -37.54 -82.25 3.44
C ARG A 242 -38.80 -82.73 2.70
N PHE A 243 -39.36 -81.91 1.81
CA PHE A 243 -40.52 -82.30 1.01
C PHE A 243 -40.18 -83.38 -0.04
N LYS A 244 -38.97 -83.36 -0.62
CA LYS A 244 -38.48 -84.44 -1.50
C LYS A 244 -38.35 -85.76 -0.73
N ASP A 245 -37.73 -85.73 0.46
CA ASP A 245 -37.55 -86.91 1.31
C ASP A 245 -38.90 -87.51 1.74
N GLU A 246 -39.84 -86.67 2.18
CA GLU A 246 -41.20 -87.10 2.53
C GLU A 246 -41.92 -87.70 1.32
N LYS A 247 -41.84 -87.07 0.15
CA LYS A 247 -42.42 -87.58 -1.11
C LYS A 247 -41.77 -88.90 -1.54
N ALA A 248 -40.45 -89.06 -1.37
CA ALA A 248 -39.74 -90.29 -1.69
C ALA A 248 -40.13 -91.43 -0.74
N TRP A 249 -40.31 -91.14 0.55
CA TRP A 249 -40.80 -92.11 1.54
C TRP A 249 -42.24 -92.54 1.24
N ILE A 250 -43.14 -91.59 0.91
CA ILE A 250 -44.51 -91.90 0.47
C ILE A 250 -44.49 -92.78 -0.79
N LEU A 251 -43.67 -92.44 -1.79
CA LEU A 251 -43.54 -93.23 -3.02
C LEU A 251 -43.06 -94.66 -2.72
N TYR A 252 -42.05 -94.82 -1.87
CA TYR A 252 -41.56 -96.13 -1.42
C TYR A 252 -42.65 -96.94 -0.70
N LEU A 253 -43.43 -96.30 0.17
CA LEU A 253 -44.55 -96.97 0.86
C LEU A 253 -45.64 -97.40 -0.13
N VAL A 254 -46.00 -96.54 -1.09
CA VAL A 254 -46.99 -96.86 -2.14
C VAL A 254 -46.51 -98.03 -3.01
N LEU A 255 -45.23 -98.06 -3.43
CA LEU A 255 -44.66 -99.19 -4.17
C LEU A 255 -44.73 -100.50 -3.39
N ASN A 256 -44.43 -100.50 -2.10
CA ASN A 256 -44.54 -101.70 -1.26
C ASN A 256 -46.00 -102.17 -1.12
N VAL A 257 -46.96 -101.26 -0.93
CA VAL A 257 -48.39 -101.60 -0.86
C VAL A 257 -48.88 -102.18 -2.19
N LEU A 258 -48.48 -101.60 -3.33
CA LEU A 258 -48.81 -102.12 -4.66
C LEU A 258 -48.20 -103.51 -4.91
N ALA A 259 -46.96 -103.75 -4.47
CA ALA A 259 -46.31 -105.06 -4.56
C ALA A 259 -47.05 -106.13 -3.74
N ILE A 260 -47.44 -105.80 -2.49
CA ILE A 260 -48.25 -106.68 -1.64
C ILE A 260 -49.62 -106.97 -2.29
N TYR A 261 -50.27 -105.95 -2.85
CA TYR A 261 -51.55 -106.10 -3.54
C TYR A 261 -51.47 -107.01 -4.76
N HIS A 262 -50.44 -106.82 -5.62
CA HIS A 262 -50.20 -107.69 -6.77
C HIS A 262 -49.89 -109.14 -6.34
N GLN A 263 -49.11 -109.32 -5.27
CA GLN A 263 -48.82 -110.66 -4.74
C GLN A 263 -50.09 -111.32 -4.18
N ALA A 264 -50.97 -110.56 -3.51
CA ALA A 264 -52.26 -111.06 -3.07
C ALA A 264 -53.14 -111.53 -4.25
N ALA A 265 -53.26 -110.72 -5.30
CA ALA A 265 -54.02 -111.05 -6.51
C ALA A 265 -53.51 -112.33 -7.21
N VAL A 266 -52.18 -112.49 -7.38
CA VAL A 266 -51.61 -113.74 -7.93
C VAL A 266 -51.94 -114.95 -7.04
N THR A 267 -51.89 -114.81 -5.71
CA THR A 267 -52.31 -115.90 -4.82
C THR A 267 -53.82 -116.15 -4.80
N GLU A 268 -54.64 -115.23 -5.29
CA GLU A 268 -56.08 -115.42 -5.48
C GLU A 268 -56.32 -116.22 -6.75
N GLU A 269 -55.71 -115.83 -7.88
CA GLU A 269 -55.74 -116.61 -9.14
C GLU A 269 -55.27 -118.06 -8.94
N ASP A 270 -54.18 -118.28 -8.21
CA ASP A 270 -53.69 -119.64 -7.93
C ASP A 270 -54.64 -120.44 -7.02
N LYS A 271 -55.36 -119.79 -6.11
CA LYS A 271 -56.43 -120.45 -5.32
C LYS A 271 -57.65 -120.77 -6.19
N GLU A 272 -58.04 -119.89 -7.09
CA GLU A 272 -59.14 -120.15 -8.04
C GLU A 272 -58.81 -121.33 -8.97
N ARG A 273 -57.58 -121.37 -9.53
CA ARG A 273 -57.08 -122.53 -10.29
C ARG A 273 -57.16 -123.83 -9.49
N LEU A 274 -56.69 -123.81 -8.24
CA LEU A 274 -56.74 -124.97 -7.35
C LEU A 274 -58.18 -125.39 -7.00
N LEU A 275 -59.10 -124.45 -6.78
CA LEU A 275 -60.52 -124.72 -6.55
C LEU A 275 -61.16 -125.38 -7.76
N VAL A 276 -60.90 -124.86 -8.97
CA VAL A 276 -61.36 -125.46 -10.23
C VAL A 276 -60.85 -126.90 -10.38
N ASP A 277 -59.56 -127.16 -10.09
CA ASP A 277 -58.99 -128.51 -10.19
C ASP A 277 -59.49 -129.48 -9.11
N LEU A 278 -59.74 -129.00 -7.89
CA LEU A 278 -60.41 -129.78 -6.85
C LEU A 278 -61.86 -130.09 -7.25
N GLN A 279 -62.58 -129.16 -7.86
CA GLN A 279 -63.96 -129.37 -8.31
C GLN A 279 -64.04 -130.34 -9.51
N LYS A 280 -63.06 -130.32 -10.44
CA LYS A 280 -62.88 -131.38 -11.45
C LYS A 280 -62.64 -132.76 -10.81
N LYS A 281 -61.85 -132.84 -9.73
CA LYS A 281 -61.64 -134.11 -9.00
C LYS A 281 -62.88 -134.59 -8.26
N VAL A 282 -63.61 -133.72 -7.58
CA VAL A 282 -64.86 -134.07 -6.89
C VAL A 282 -65.88 -134.63 -7.88
N THR A 283 -66.15 -133.91 -8.98
CA THR A 283 -67.07 -134.36 -10.04
C THR A 283 -66.63 -135.63 -10.78
N SER A 284 -65.33 -135.96 -10.78
CA SER A 284 -64.81 -137.25 -11.26
C SER A 284 -65.09 -138.38 -10.26
N LEU A 285 -64.82 -138.15 -8.97
CA LEU A 285 -65.04 -139.13 -7.91
C LEU A 285 -66.53 -139.43 -7.67
N GLU A 286 -67.39 -138.42 -7.71
CA GLU A 286 -68.85 -138.58 -7.62
C GLU A 286 -69.39 -139.48 -8.74
N ARG A 287 -68.88 -139.31 -9.97
CA ARG A 287 -69.26 -140.15 -11.12
C ARG A 287 -68.84 -141.60 -10.94
N ARG A 288 -67.61 -141.85 -10.47
CA ARG A 288 -67.12 -143.21 -10.15
C ARG A 288 -67.90 -143.86 -9.00
N LEU A 289 -68.38 -143.07 -8.03
CA LEU A 289 -69.17 -143.56 -6.89
C LEU A 289 -70.61 -143.91 -7.29
N GLN A 290 -71.18 -143.25 -8.30
CA GLN A 290 -72.54 -143.50 -8.79
C GLN A 290 -72.65 -144.66 -9.80
N GLY A 291 -71.54 -145.07 -10.42
CA GLY A 291 -71.51 -146.13 -11.42
C GLY A 291 -71.16 -147.51 -10.85
N ASN A 292 -72.12 -148.44 -10.82
CA ASN A 292 -71.85 -149.88 -10.72
C ASN A 292 -71.33 -150.41 -12.07
N LEU A 293 -70.16 -149.92 -12.47
CA LEU A 293 -69.58 -150.14 -13.80
C LEU A 293 -69.11 -151.59 -13.95
N SER A 294 -69.51 -152.21 -15.05
CA SER A 294 -68.99 -153.50 -15.49
C SER A 294 -67.54 -153.36 -15.96
N GLN A 295 -66.81 -154.49 -16.02
CA GLN A 295 -65.38 -154.49 -16.36
C GLN A 295 -65.08 -153.94 -17.77
N ASP A 296 -66.04 -154.00 -18.69
CA ASP A 296 -65.96 -153.44 -20.04
C ASP A 296 -66.14 -151.91 -20.02
N GLU A 297 -67.07 -151.40 -19.20
CA GLU A 297 -67.27 -149.96 -19.01
C GLU A 297 -66.05 -149.31 -18.34
N HIS A 298 -65.40 -149.99 -17.39
CA HIS A 298 -64.11 -149.53 -16.84
C HIS A 298 -63.01 -149.42 -17.92
N LEU A 299 -62.96 -150.34 -18.89
CA LEU A 299 -61.99 -150.27 -19.98
C LEU A 299 -62.31 -149.10 -20.93
N GLN A 300 -63.60 -148.86 -21.18
CA GLN A 300 -64.06 -147.75 -22.00
C GLN A 300 -63.83 -146.38 -21.34
N GLU A 301 -64.05 -146.25 -20.02
CA GLU A 301 -63.66 -145.05 -19.26
C GLU A 301 -62.15 -144.81 -19.32
N LEU A 302 -61.31 -145.86 -19.21
CA LEU A 302 -59.85 -145.75 -19.31
C LEU A 302 -59.38 -145.32 -20.71
N LEU A 303 -60.06 -145.76 -21.76
CA LEU A 303 -59.83 -145.31 -23.12
C LEU A 303 -60.29 -143.86 -23.34
N GLN A 304 -61.37 -143.44 -22.68
CA GLN A 304 -61.87 -142.06 -22.72
C GLN A 304 -61.01 -141.09 -21.87
N GLU A 305 -60.46 -141.54 -20.75
CA GLU A 305 -59.46 -140.80 -19.96
C GLU A 305 -58.14 -140.69 -20.75
N LYS A 306 -57.71 -141.75 -21.43
CA LYS A 306 -56.56 -141.69 -22.36
C LYS A 306 -56.78 -140.74 -23.54
N SER A 307 -57.97 -140.71 -24.15
CA SER A 307 -58.24 -139.83 -25.30
C SER A 307 -58.36 -138.36 -24.88
N SER A 308 -59.00 -138.07 -23.75
CA SER A 308 -59.08 -136.72 -23.18
C SER A 308 -57.72 -136.20 -22.68
N LEU A 309 -56.86 -137.05 -22.11
CA LEU A 309 -55.47 -136.70 -21.82
C LEU A 309 -54.65 -136.43 -23.10
N TRP A 310 -54.87 -137.21 -24.16
CA TRP A 310 -54.25 -136.93 -25.47
C TRP A 310 -54.72 -135.61 -26.07
N GLN A 311 -56.02 -135.30 -25.96
CA GLN A 311 -56.56 -134.03 -26.43
C GLN A 311 -55.99 -132.86 -25.63
N SER A 312 -55.95 -132.93 -24.29
CA SER A 312 -55.36 -131.89 -23.44
C SER A 312 -53.85 -131.70 -23.69
N LEU A 313 -53.11 -132.76 -24.01
CA LEU A 313 -51.70 -132.66 -24.40
C LEU A 313 -51.51 -131.98 -25.77
N GLU A 314 -52.42 -132.19 -26.71
CA GLU A 314 -52.36 -131.54 -28.03
C GLU A 314 -52.85 -130.08 -27.96
N GLU A 315 -53.87 -129.79 -27.14
CA GLU A 315 -54.34 -128.42 -26.83
C GLU A 315 -53.22 -127.59 -26.18
N THR A 316 -52.56 -128.10 -25.13
CA THR A 316 -51.41 -127.42 -24.52
C THR A 316 -50.22 -127.25 -25.48
N ARG A 317 -50.02 -128.18 -26.44
CA ARG A 317 -49.06 -128.01 -27.54
C ARG A 317 -49.44 -126.89 -28.49
N ALA A 318 -50.72 -126.78 -28.84
CA ALA A 318 -51.23 -125.72 -29.72
C ALA A 318 -51.13 -124.34 -29.05
N GLU A 319 -51.46 -124.24 -27.76
CA GLU A 319 -51.29 -123.01 -26.96
C GLU A 319 -49.83 -122.58 -26.90
N LEU A 320 -48.90 -123.51 -26.63
CA LEU A 320 -47.47 -123.21 -26.55
C LEU A 320 -46.89 -122.81 -27.91
N LEU A 321 -47.39 -123.39 -29.01
CA LEU A 321 -47.10 -122.93 -30.37
C LEU A 321 -47.62 -121.51 -30.62
N ALA A 322 -48.86 -121.19 -30.22
CA ALA A 322 -49.45 -119.87 -30.38
C ALA A 322 -48.74 -118.78 -29.56
N VAL A 323 -48.35 -119.08 -28.32
CA VAL A 323 -47.51 -118.19 -27.50
C VAL A 323 -46.15 -117.96 -28.16
N ARG A 324 -45.54 -119.01 -28.73
CA ARG A 324 -44.25 -118.90 -29.43
C ARG A 324 -44.35 -118.06 -30.70
N THR A 325 -45.43 -118.17 -31.48
CA THR A 325 -45.64 -117.32 -32.68
C THR A 325 -45.88 -115.88 -32.28
N ASN A 326 -46.78 -115.62 -31.31
CA ASN A 326 -47.05 -114.27 -30.82
C ASN A 326 -45.78 -113.60 -30.27
N HIS A 327 -44.93 -114.37 -29.56
CA HIS A 327 -43.63 -113.86 -29.10
C HIS A 327 -42.68 -113.54 -30.27
N ALA A 328 -42.59 -114.40 -31.28
CA ALA A 328 -41.79 -114.12 -32.48
C ALA A 328 -42.29 -112.87 -33.24
N ASP A 329 -43.61 -112.68 -33.35
CA ASP A 329 -44.21 -111.51 -34.02
C ASP A 329 -43.91 -110.21 -33.24
N THR A 330 -44.00 -110.24 -31.91
CA THR A 330 -43.64 -109.08 -31.07
C THR A 330 -42.15 -108.75 -31.11
N VAL A 331 -41.28 -109.76 -31.12
CA VAL A 331 -39.83 -109.55 -31.31
C VAL A 331 -39.54 -108.94 -32.68
N SER A 332 -40.15 -109.46 -33.75
CA SER A 332 -39.97 -108.93 -35.11
C SER A 332 -40.50 -107.49 -35.28
N SER A 333 -41.57 -107.14 -34.56
CA SER A 333 -42.09 -105.76 -34.47
C SER A 333 -41.12 -104.82 -33.72
N LEU A 334 -40.50 -105.29 -32.63
CA LEU A 334 -39.48 -104.52 -31.91
C LEU A 334 -38.21 -104.34 -32.76
N GLU A 335 -37.76 -105.38 -33.45
CA GLU A 335 -36.65 -105.29 -34.39
C GLU A 335 -36.94 -104.30 -35.54
N THR A 336 -38.16 -104.24 -36.08
CA THR A 336 -38.51 -103.23 -37.09
C THR A 336 -38.58 -101.81 -36.51
N GLN A 337 -39.07 -101.62 -35.28
CA GLN A 337 -39.05 -100.31 -34.61
C GLN A 337 -37.62 -99.81 -34.32
N VAL A 338 -36.74 -100.70 -33.84
CA VAL A 338 -35.32 -100.37 -33.63
C VAL A 338 -34.64 -99.99 -34.95
N ASN A 339 -34.86 -100.76 -36.02
CA ASN A 339 -34.33 -100.42 -37.34
C ASN A 339 -34.88 -99.08 -37.87
N GLN A 340 -36.17 -98.78 -37.68
CA GLN A 340 -36.73 -97.45 -38.01
C GLN A 340 -36.06 -96.32 -37.21
N GLY A 341 -35.82 -96.53 -35.91
CA GLY A 341 -35.10 -95.57 -35.07
C GLY A 341 -33.65 -95.31 -35.53
N ILE A 342 -32.96 -96.34 -36.02
CA ILE A 342 -31.61 -96.20 -36.59
C ILE A 342 -31.66 -95.36 -37.88
N TYR A 343 -32.65 -95.57 -38.75
CA TYR A 343 -32.82 -94.76 -39.96
C TYR A 343 -33.16 -93.29 -39.65
N THR A 344 -33.99 -93.00 -38.64
CA THR A 344 -34.31 -91.61 -38.28
C THR A 344 -33.14 -90.89 -37.61
N ILE A 345 -32.35 -91.58 -36.78
CA ILE A 345 -31.11 -91.02 -36.22
C ILE A 345 -30.13 -90.66 -37.35
N SER A 346 -29.88 -91.57 -38.29
CA SER A 346 -28.97 -91.32 -39.41
C SER A 346 -29.42 -90.16 -40.31
N TYR A 347 -30.73 -89.96 -40.49
CA TYR A 347 -31.26 -88.80 -41.22
C TYR A 347 -31.01 -87.49 -40.46
N LEU A 348 -31.29 -87.48 -39.15
CA LEU A 348 -31.11 -86.30 -38.30
C LEU A 348 -29.63 -85.92 -38.11
N GLU A 349 -28.72 -86.89 -38.11
CA GLU A 349 -27.27 -86.64 -38.08
C GLU A 349 -26.82 -85.83 -39.31
N VAL A 350 -27.26 -86.22 -40.52
CA VAL A 350 -26.99 -85.48 -41.76
C VAL A 350 -27.64 -84.09 -41.74
N GLU A 351 -28.87 -83.96 -41.21
CA GLU A 351 -29.56 -82.68 -41.09
C GLU A 351 -28.80 -81.71 -40.14
N VAL A 352 -28.33 -82.20 -38.99
CA VAL A 352 -27.49 -81.43 -38.05
C VAL A 352 -26.16 -81.01 -38.69
N GLU A 353 -25.52 -81.90 -39.46
CA GLU A 353 -24.27 -81.59 -40.16
C GLU A 353 -24.48 -80.49 -41.21
N THR A 354 -25.56 -80.53 -41.99
CA THR A 354 -25.89 -79.45 -42.95
C THR A 354 -26.27 -78.12 -42.29
N LEU A 355 -26.94 -78.13 -41.12
CA LEU A 355 -27.27 -76.91 -40.37
C LEU A 355 -26.02 -76.28 -39.70
N THR A 356 -25.05 -77.10 -39.29
CA THR A 356 -23.79 -76.62 -38.71
C THR A 356 -22.93 -75.88 -39.74
N GLU A 357 -23.04 -76.26 -41.02
CA GLU A 357 -22.35 -75.59 -42.12
C GLU A 357 -23.01 -74.24 -42.49
N GLN A 358 -24.30 -74.05 -42.22
CA GLN A 358 -25.02 -72.78 -42.43
C GLN A 358 -24.72 -71.69 -41.38
N LEU A 359 -24.23 -72.07 -40.19
CA LEU A 359 -23.95 -71.14 -39.08
C LEU A 359 -22.59 -70.41 -39.18
N HIS A 360 -21.82 -70.62 -40.25
CA HIS A 360 -20.48 -70.05 -40.43
C HIS A 360 -20.41 -68.77 -41.29
N SER A 361 -21.53 -68.09 -41.54
CA SER A 361 -21.57 -66.75 -42.18
C SER A 361 -21.88 -65.63 -41.16
N PRO A 362 -21.11 -64.53 -41.12
CA PRO A 362 -21.20 -63.56 -40.01
C PRO A 362 -22.17 -62.41 -40.28
N GLU A 363 -23.34 -62.40 -39.63
CA GLU A 363 -24.15 -61.18 -39.53
C GLU A 363 -24.92 -61.07 -38.20
N VAL A 364 -24.56 -60.04 -37.44
CA VAL A 364 -25.31 -59.30 -36.39
C VAL A 364 -26.35 -60.06 -35.56
N CYS A 365 -26.06 -60.24 -34.26
CA CYS A 365 -27.10 -60.31 -33.22
C CYS A 365 -27.13 -58.98 -32.45
N GLU A 366 -28.29 -58.35 -32.34
CA GLU A 366 -28.52 -57.26 -31.39
C GLU A 366 -28.80 -57.82 -30.00
N GLU A 367 -28.10 -57.32 -28.98
CA GLU A 367 -28.53 -57.45 -27.58
C GLU A 367 -28.47 -56.09 -26.86
N ASP A 368 -29.67 -55.52 -26.71
CA ASP A 368 -30.19 -54.70 -25.62
C ASP A 368 -29.45 -53.49 -25.02
N GLN A 369 -30.29 -52.51 -24.65
CA GLN A 369 -29.92 -51.17 -24.24
C GLN A 369 -29.38 -51.11 -22.81
N ASN A 370 -28.07 -51.01 -22.66
CA ASN A 370 -27.45 -50.44 -21.46
C ASN A 370 -26.18 -49.66 -21.82
N GLY A 371 -26.29 -48.33 -21.88
CA GLY A 371 -25.16 -47.40 -21.80
C GLY A 371 -23.99 -47.68 -22.75
N SER A 372 -24.26 -47.90 -24.05
CA SER A 372 -23.19 -48.00 -25.05
C SER A 372 -22.38 -46.71 -25.11
N VAL A 373 -21.16 -46.74 -24.58
CA VAL A 373 -20.16 -45.70 -24.82
C VAL A 373 -19.78 -45.80 -26.28
N THR A 374 -20.19 -44.82 -27.08
CA THR A 374 -19.96 -44.88 -28.52
C THR A 374 -18.46 -44.73 -28.81
N MET A 375 -18.02 -45.23 -29.96
CA MET A 375 -16.63 -45.08 -30.39
C MET A 375 -16.24 -43.59 -30.47
N ASP A 376 -17.20 -42.72 -30.80
CA ASP A 376 -17.04 -41.26 -30.81
C ASP A 376 -16.82 -40.66 -29.40
N ASP A 377 -17.50 -41.17 -28.36
CA ASP A 377 -17.29 -40.73 -26.98
C ASP A 377 -15.89 -41.11 -26.47
N LEU A 378 -15.44 -42.32 -26.81
CA LEU A 378 -14.11 -42.81 -26.46
C LEU A 378 -13.02 -42.00 -27.18
N ASP A 379 -13.20 -41.73 -28.47
CA ASP A 379 -12.29 -40.89 -29.26
C ASP A 379 -12.28 -39.43 -28.78
N HIS A 380 -13.43 -38.87 -28.37
CA HIS A 380 -13.51 -37.53 -27.81
C HIS A 380 -12.72 -37.43 -26.49
N ILE A 381 -12.90 -38.39 -25.57
CA ILE A 381 -12.16 -38.44 -24.31
C ILE A 381 -10.66 -38.63 -24.56
N GLN A 382 -10.25 -39.53 -25.47
CA GLN A 382 -8.84 -39.71 -25.82
C GLN A 382 -8.23 -38.44 -26.43
N LYS A 383 -8.99 -37.71 -27.26
CA LYS A 383 -8.54 -36.45 -27.87
C LYS A 383 -8.35 -35.35 -26.84
N VAL A 384 -9.31 -35.14 -25.94
CA VAL A 384 -9.20 -34.15 -24.84
C VAL A 384 -8.02 -34.49 -23.93
N ASN A 385 -7.78 -35.77 -23.64
CA ASN A 385 -6.66 -36.20 -22.81
C ASN A 385 -5.31 -35.88 -23.49
N ARG A 386 -5.16 -36.16 -24.79
CA ARG A 386 -3.98 -35.75 -25.58
C ARG A 386 -3.78 -34.23 -25.61
N GLU A 387 -4.84 -33.44 -25.72
CA GLU A 387 -4.75 -31.97 -25.71
C GLU A 387 -4.28 -31.43 -24.35
N LEU A 388 -4.74 -32.03 -23.24
CA LEU A 388 -4.29 -31.67 -21.88
C LEU A 388 -2.84 -32.10 -21.62
N GLU A 389 -2.43 -33.30 -22.05
CA GLU A 389 -1.03 -33.76 -22.00
C GLU A 389 -0.11 -32.83 -22.81
N GLN A 390 -0.53 -32.43 -24.01
CA GLN A 390 0.20 -31.49 -24.86
C GLN A 390 0.36 -30.13 -24.15
N GLN A 391 -0.70 -29.56 -23.60
CA GLN A 391 -0.65 -28.30 -22.85
C GLN A 391 0.27 -28.40 -21.61
N LEU A 392 0.23 -29.50 -20.87
CA LEU A 392 1.13 -29.74 -19.74
C LEU A 392 2.60 -29.82 -20.19
N SER A 393 2.86 -30.42 -21.36
CA SER A 393 4.21 -30.49 -21.93
C SER A 393 4.75 -29.10 -22.30
N ASP A 394 3.91 -28.25 -22.91
CA ASP A 394 4.28 -26.89 -23.34
C ASP A 394 4.45 -25.93 -22.14
N LYS A 395 3.58 -26.03 -21.13
CA LYS A 395 3.74 -25.30 -19.86
C LYS A 395 5.06 -25.69 -19.17
N ASN A 396 5.37 -26.98 -19.11
CA ASN A 396 6.65 -27.47 -18.55
C ASN A 396 7.87 -27.00 -19.37
N ARG A 397 7.77 -26.95 -20.70
CA ARG A 397 8.82 -26.40 -21.57
C ARG A 397 9.05 -24.90 -21.29
N THR A 398 7.97 -24.14 -21.09
CA THR A 398 8.01 -22.72 -20.74
C THR A 398 8.69 -22.50 -19.38
N ILE A 399 8.34 -23.31 -18.37
CA ILE A 399 8.98 -23.28 -17.04
C ILE A 399 10.49 -23.53 -17.16
N LYS A 400 10.91 -24.56 -17.92
CA LYS A 400 12.33 -24.84 -18.16
C LYS A 400 13.07 -23.68 -18.83
N GLN A 401 12.46 -23.02 -19.83
CA GLN A 401 13.04 -21.84 -20.47
C GLN A 401 13.19 -20.65 -19.52
N LEU A 402 12.21 -20.39 -18.66
CA LEU A 402 12.27 -19.33 -17.65
C LEU A 402 13.35 -19.63 -16.58
N GLN A 403 13.44 -20.88 -16.12
CA GLN A 403 14.50 -21.33 -15.20
C GLN A 403 15.89 -21.21 -15.85
N GLN A 404 16.03 -21.55 -17.13
CA GLN A 404 17.29 -21.41 -17.85
C GLN A 404 17.71 -19.94 -18.02
N ARG A 405 16.79 -19.05 -18.42
CA ARG A 405 17.05 -17.60 -18.49
C ARG A 405 17.46 -17.03 -17.12
N LEU A 406 16.82 -17.49 -16.04
CA LEU A 406 17.14 -17.06 -14.67
C LEU A 406 18.51 -17.58 -14.21
N ALA A 407 18.92 -18.77 -14.65
CA ALA A 407 20.26 -19.30 -14.43
C ALA A 407 21.34 -18.58 -15.27
N GLU A 408 21.03 -18.21 -16.51
CA GLU A 408 21.91 -17.42 -17.39
C GLU A 408 22.11 -16.00 -16.82
N LEU A 409 21.04 -15.31 -16.44
CA LEU A 409 21.11 -14.01 -15.75
C LEU A 409 21.95 -14.08 -14.46
N LYS A 410 21.78 -15.14 -13.65
CA LYS A 410 22.63 -15.36 -12.46
C LYS A 410 24.12 -15.54 -12.82
N ARG A 411 24.45 -16.24 -13.91
CA ARG A 411 25.84 -16.37 -14.37
C ARG A 411 26.41 -15.07 -14.93
N THR A 412 25.62 -14.28 -15.65
CA THR A 412 26.05 -12.96 -16.15
C THR A 412 26.34 -12.02 -14.97
N LEU A 413 25.43 -11.92 -13.99
CA LEU A 413 25.63 -11.16 -12.77
C LEU A 413 26.85 -11.64 -11.95
N GLN A 414 27.09 -12.95 -11.85
CA GLN A 414 28.29 -13.48 -11.18
C GLN A 414 29.60 -13.25 -11.96
N LYS A 415 29.55 -13.04 -13.27
CA LYS A 415 30.72 -12.68 -14.10
C LYS A 415 31.04 -11.19 -14.06
N GLU A 416 30.03 -10.33 -14.02
CA GLU A 416 30.19 -8.87 -13.81
C GLU A 416 30.88 -8.57 -12.46
N LEU A 417 30.59 -9.36 -11.42
CA LEU A 417 31.04 -9.13 -10.04
C LEU A 417 32.41 -9.74 -9.68
N LYS A 418 33.28 -10.12 -10.63
CA LYS A 418 34.57 -10.79 -10.31
C LYS A 418 35.77 -10.34 -11.15
N ILE A 419 36.47 -9.34 -10.63
CA ILE A 419 37.90 -9.08 -10.87
C ILE A 419 38.69 -9.58 -9.63
N LYS A 420 39.84 -10.23 -9.87
CA LYS A 420 40.75 -10.96 -8.95
C LYS A 420 41.64 -10.01 -8.09
N PRO A 421 42.51 -10.47 -7.13
CA PRO A 421 42.82 -11.85 -6.68
C PRO A 421 42.97 -12.12 -5.14
N GLU A 422 43.14 -13.42 -4.83
CA GLU A 422 43.82 -14.19 -3.73
C GLU A 422 44.92 -13.51 -2.85
N PRO A 423 45.38 -14.11 -1.69
CA PRO A 423 45.59 -15.57 -1.47
C PRO A 423 45.38 -16.23 -0.06
N GLU A 424 45.50 -17.57 -0.07
CA GLU A 424 46.08 -18.50 0.95
C GLU A 424 45.45 -18.74 2.35
N ALA A 425 45.05 -20.01 2.59
CA ALA A 425 45.62 -20.89 3.62
C ALA A 425 45.22 -22.38 3.37
N GLU A 426 46.14 -23.33 3.55
CA GLU A 426 45.93 -24.78 3.31
C GLU A 426 45.42 -25.56 4.55
N GLY A 427 44.70 -26.66 4.31
CA GLY A 427 44.42 -27.72 5.29
C GLY A 427 43.96 -29.01 4.62
N LYS A 428 44.77 -30.08 4.65
CA LYS A 428 44.54 -31.35 3.93
C LYS A 428 44.09 -32.47 4.88
N GLU A 429 43.11 -33.28 4.47
CA GLU A 429 43.17 -34.75 4.56
C GLU A 429 42.16 -35.45 3.61
N LYS A 430 42.24 -36.79 3.45
CA LYS A 430 41.79 -37.52 2.23
C LYS A 430 40.86 -38.73 2.47
N PHE A 431 39.67 -38.71 1.83
CA PHE A 431 38.96 -39.81 1.08
C PHE A 431 38.65 -41.19 1.75
N PRO A 432 37.77 -42.07 1.17
CA PRO A 432 36.51 -41.91 0.37
C PRO A 432 35.37 -42.90 0.88
N PRO A 433 34.41 -43.41 0.08
CA PRO A 433 33.21 -42.73 -0.46
C PRO A 433 31.86 -43.47 -0.19
N THR A 434 30.72 -42.76 -0.08
CA THR A 434 29.38 -43.31 -0.45
C THR A 434 28.32 -42.23 -0.73
N SER A 435 27.79 -42.24 -1.95
CA SER A 435 26.40 -41.95 -2.37
C SER A 435 25.49 -40.96 -1.58
N ASN A 436 25.09 -39.92 -2.32
CA ASN A 436 23.76 -39.30 -2.39
C ASN A 436 23.34 -38.18 -1.40
N THR A 437 22.63 -37.21 -1.99
CA THR A 437 21.87 -36.10 -1.35
C THR A 437 22.69 -34.86 -0.93
N THR A 438 22.96 -33.97 -1.89
CA THR A 438 23.41 -32.60 -1.59
C THR A 438 22.27 -31.75 -1.04
N VAL A 439 22.07 -31.77 0.27
CA VAL A 439 21.40 -30.67 0.98
C VAL A 439 22.35 -29.47 0.94
N THR A 440 21.98 -28.40 0.21
CA THR A 440 22.75 -27.15 0.28
C THR A 440 22.53 -26.51 1.64
N ASN A 441 23.54 -26.64 2.50
CA ASN A 441 23.55 -26.15 3.87
C ASN A 441 23.18 -24.66 3.92
N THR A 442 22.14 -24.31 4.66
CA THR A 442 21.66 -22.93 4.82
C THR A 442 22.44 -22.14 5.89
N SER A 443 23.37 -22.80 6.59
CA SER A 443 24.17 -22.27 7.70
C SER A 443 25.15 -21.17 7.30
N ASP A 444 25.92 -21.33 6.22
CA ASP A 444 27.00 -20.38 5.86
C ASP A 444 26.44 -19.00 5.47
N LEU A 445 25.21 -18.97 4.94
CA LEU A 445 24.44 -17.76 4.67
C LEU A 445 23.72 -17.20 5.90
N ASN A 446 23.68 -17.94 7.00
CA ASN A 446 23.19 -17.46 8.29
C ASN A 446 24.35 -16.80 9.05
N ASP A 447 25.48 -17.47 9.24
CA ASP A 447 26.68 -16.92 9.88
C ASP A 447 27.13 -15.60 9.22
N SER A 448 27.16 -15.56 7.89
CA SER A 448 27.48 -14.34 7.14
C SER A 448 26.46 -13.20 7.35
N ARG A 449 25.20 -13.51 7.67
CA ARG A 449 24.17 -12.50 8.02
C ARG A 449 24.27 -12.11 9.48
N GLU A 450 24.57 -13.05 10.36
CA GLU A 450 24.65 -12.88 11.81
C GLU A 450 25.87 -12.03 12.19
N ILE A 451 27.04 -12.29 11.59
CA ILE A 451 28.23 -11.42 11.66
C ILE A 451 27.91 -10.01 11.15
N ASN A 452 27.16 -9.89 10.05
CA ASN A 452 26.72 -8.59 9.55
C ASN A 452 25.75 -7.89 10.51
N PHE A 453 24.86 -8.61 11.21
CA PHE A 453 23.96 -8.03 12.21
C PHE A 453 24.68 -7.62 13.50
N GLU A 454 25.66 -8.39 13.98
CA GLU A 454 26.50 -7.99 15.11
C GLU A 454 27.36 -6.78 14.78
N TYR A 455 28.00 -6.77 13.61
CA TYR A 455 28.80 -5.64 13.15
C TYR A 455 27.94 -4.40 12.89
N LEU A 456 26.77 -4.55 12.26
CA LEU A 456 25.78 -3.48 12.10
C LEU A 456 25.30 -2.94 13.45
N LYS A 457 25.00 -3.80 14.42
CA LYS A 457 24.63 -3.39 15.79
C LYS A 457 25.74 -2.58 16.45
N HIS A 458 27.00 -3.00 16.29
CA HIS A 458 28.16 -2.23 16.77
C HIS A 458 28.29 -0.87 16.06
N VAL A 459 28.23 -0.85 14.73
CA VAL A 459 28.38 0.37 13.90
C VAL A 459 27.24 1.36 14.17
N VAL A 460 25.99 0.91 14.29
CA VAL A 460 24.82 1.75 14.62
C VAL A 460 24.92 2.27 16.06
N LEU A 461 25.27 1.43 17.04
CA LEU A 461 25.44 1.87 18.43
C LEU A 461 26.56 2.90 18.55
N LYS A 462 27.69 2.66 17.86
CA LYS A 462 28.81 3.60 17.76
C LYS A 462 28.37 4.89 17.06
N PHE A 463 27.65 4.82 15.94
CA PHE A 463 27.14 6.00 15.22
C PHE A 463 26.24 6.87 16.11
N MET A 464 25.32 6.27 16.89
CA MET A 464 24.46 7.02 17.81
C MET A 464 25.19 7.60 19.03
N SER A 465 26.36 7.04 19.40
CA SER A 465 27.10 7.40 20.62
C SER A 465 28.42 8.14 20.36
N SER A 466 28.78 8.38 19.09
CA SER A 466 29.99 9.10 18.69
C SER A 466 29.76 10.61 18.63
N ARG A 467 30.85 11.38 18.71
CA ARG A 467 30.81 12.83 18.46
C ARG A 467 30.47 13.12 17.00
N GLU A 468 29.91 14.29 16.70
CA GLU A 468 29.29 14.56 15.40
C GLU A 468 30.27 14.41 14.22
N ALA A 469 31.54 14.77 14.42
CA ALA A 469 32.59 14.61 13.39
C ALA A 469 32.95 13.14 13.09
N GLU A 470 32.88 12.26 14.08
CA GLU A 470 33.11 10.81 13.92
C GLU A 470 31.87 10.12 13.32
N ALA A 471 30.68 10.57 13.71
CA ALA A 471 29.42 10.09 13.12
C ALA A 471 29.38 10.31 11.60
N TYR A 472 29.90 11.45 11.10
CA TYR A 472 29.95 11.74 9.65
C TYR A 472 30.77 10.71 8.86
N GLN A 473 31.85 10.18 9.44
CA GLN A 473 32.67 9.12 8.83
C GLN A 473 31.94 7.77 8.85
N LEU A 474 31.19 7.50 9.93
CA LEU A 474 30.41 6.27 10.11
C LEU A 474 29.17 6.20 9.20
N ILE A 475 28.67 7.34 8.66
CA ILE A 475 27.56 7.34 7.68
C ILE A 475 27.82 6.34 6.56
N ARG A 476 29.01 6.35 5.94
CA ARG A 476 29.33 5.44 4.83
C ARG A 476 29.32 3.96 5.23
N ALA A 477 29.69 3.65 6.48
CA ALA A 477 29.63 2.29 7.00
C ALA A 477 28.17 1.86 7.22
N VAL A 478 27.34 2.73 7.79
CA VAL A 478 25.89 2.48 7.98
C VAL A 478 25.19 2.32 6.62
N SER A 479 25.46 3.18 5.64
CA SER A 479 24.88 3.10 4.29
C SER A 479 25.19 1.76 3.61
N VAL A 480 26.43 1.27 3.70
CA VAL A 480 26.84 0.01 3.07
C VAL A 480 26.21 -1.20 3.79
N LEU A 481 26.11 -1.18 5.12
CA LEU A 481 25.54 -2.30 5.89
C LEU A 481 24.00 -2.37 5.80
N LEU A 482 23.32 -1.23 5.63
CA LEU A 482 21.86 -1.14 5.49
C LEU A 482 21.38 -1.00 4.04
N ASN A 483 22.30 -0.96 3.06
CA ASN A 483 22.02 -0.71 1.64
C ASN A 483 21.20 0.57 1.40
N PHE A 484 21.58 1.68 2.04
CA PHE A 484 20.95 2.98 1.78
C PHE A 484 21.21 3.46 0.35
N THR A 485 20.18 4.05 -0.23
CA THR A 485 20.27 4.86 -1.45
C THR A 485 21.12 6.11 -1.22
N ARG A 486 21.55 6.78 -2.30
CA ARG A 486 22.34 8.02 -2.16
C ARG A 486 21.51 9.13 -1.53
N GLU A 487 20.22 9.13 -1.81
CA GLU A 487 19.20 10.03 -1.28
C GLU A 487 19.04 9.85 0.23
N GLU A 488 19.01 8.60 0.73
CA GLU A 488 18.98 8.29 2.16
C GLU A 488 20.30 8.63 2.86
N GLU A 489 21.45 8.34 2.23
CA GLU A 489 22.77 8.72 2.75
C GLU A 489 22.92 10.25 2.87
N ASP A 490 22.52 11.00 1.85
CA ASP A 490 22.63 12.46 1.84
C ASP A 490 21.60 13.12 2.79
N MET A 491 20.44 12.51 3.01
CA MET A 491 19.50 12.92 4.06
C MET A 491 20.10 12.77 5.46
N LEU A 492 20.87 11.71 5.72
CA LEU A 492 21.61 11.52 6.97
C LEU A 492 22.73 12.56 7.15
N LYS A 493 23.49 12.86 6.09
CA LYS A 493 24.50 13.95 6.11
C LYS A 493 23.87 15.30 6.41
N GLN A 494 22.82 15.68 5.69
CA GLN A 494 22.09 16.95 5.90
C GLN A 494 21.51 17.04 7.32
N THR A 495 21.01 15.94 7.88
CA THR A 495 20.50 15.90 9.27
C THR A 495 21.62 16.11 10.30
N LEU A 496 22.81 15.57 10.04
CA LEU A 496 23.98 15.74 10.92
C LEU A 496 24.61 17.13 10.76
N GLU A 497 24.70 17.67 9.55
CA GLU A 497 25.14 19.05 9.25
C GLU A 497 24.20 20.09 9.86
N TYR A 498 22.88 19.85 9.83
CA TYR A 498 21.91 20.66 10.57
C TYR A 498 22.17 20.64 12.07
N LYS A 499 22.44 19.47 12.68
CA LYS A 499 22.81 19.38 14.10
C LYS A 499 24.13 20.09 14.43
N MET A 500 25.06 20.19 13.49
CA MET A 500 26.31 20.96 13.63
C MET A 500 26.12 22.47 13.44
N SER A 501 24.98 22.93 12.90
CA SER A 501 24.75 24.32 12.52
C SER A 501 23.82 25.05 13.49
N TRP A 502 24.35 26.09 14.17
CA TRP A 502 23.57 26.94 15.07
C TRP A 502 22.43 27.71 14.37
N PHE A 503 22.56 27.95 13.05
CA PHE A 503 21.64 28.79 12.27
C PHE A 503 20.96 28.05 11.10
N GLY A 504 21.09 26.72 11.03
CA GLY A 504 20.41 25.91 10.03
C GLY A 504 18.91 25.80 10.28
N SER A 505 18.12 25.61 9.22
CA SER A 505 16.75 25.10 9.33
C SER A 505 16.75 23.57 9.20
N LYS A 506 15.86 22.89 9.93
CA LYS A 506 15.78 21.42 9.91
C LYS A 506 15.49 20.94 8.48
N PRO A 507 16.29 20.03 7.90
CA PRO A 507 16.08 19.58 6.53
C PRO A 507 14.70 18.94 6.39
N SER A 508 13.98 19.31 5.33
CA SER A 508 12.66 18.74 5.07
C SER A 508 12.80 17.28 4.60
N PRO A 509 11.96 16.36 5.09
CA PRO A 509 11.97 14.98 4.63
C PRO A 509 11.45 14.92 3.18
N LYS A 510 12.38 14.94 2.22
CA LYS A 510 12.10 14.88 0.78
C LYS A 510 11.70 13.46 0.34
N GLY A 511 10.50 13.06 0.76
CA GLY A 511 9.79 11.89 0.23
C GLY A 511 10.19 10.55 0.86
N ILE A 512 9.15 9.80 1.26
CA ILE A 512 9.16 8.34 1.42
C ILE A 512 10.18 7.79 2.45
N ILE A 513 9.82 7.89 3.73
CA ILE A 513 9.97 6.73 4.63
C ILE A 513 8.63 6.00 4.64
N ARG A 514 8.36 5.26 3.55
CA ARG A 514 7.29 4.25 3.52
C ARG A 514 8.00 2.90 3.65
N PRO A 515 7.79 2.11 4.72
CA PRO A 515 8.50 0.86 4.89
C PRO A 515 8.29 -0.05 3.67
N SER A 516 9.40 -0.51 3.07
CA SER A 516 9.39 -1.40 1.90
C SER A 516 9.02 -2.83 2.29
N ILE A 517 7.81 -3.02 2.83
CA ILE A 517 7.19 -4.33 2.97
C ILE A 517 6.50 -4.65 1.64
N SER A 518 7.25 -5.21 0.70
CA SER A 518 6.71 -5.70 -0.57
C SER A 518 5.95 -7.02 -0.37
N GLY A 519 4.81 -6.94 0.34
CA GLY A 519 3.76 -7.95 0.33
C GLY A 519 2.80 -7.65 -0.82
N THR A 520 2.54 -8.63 -1.68
CA THR A 520 1.62 -8.51 -2.81
C THR A 520 0.21 -8.14 -2.35
N SER A 521 -0.40 -7.14 -2.99
CA SER A 521 -1.84 -6.90 -2.86
C SER A 521 -2.58 -8.06 -3.53
N THR A 522 -3.04 -9.02 -2.72
CA THR A 522 -4.16 -9.88 -3.10
C THR A 522 -5.41 -9.03 -3.18
N HIS A 523 -6.09 -9.13 -4.33
CA HIS A 523 -7.50 -8.80 -4.50
C HIS A 523 -8.35 -9.58 -3.47
N TRP A 524 -9.59 -9.12 -3.26
CA TRP A 524 -10.75 -9.65 -2.50
C TRP A 524 -11.33 -8.45 -1.72
N SER A 525 -12.48 -7.87 -2.07
CA SER A 525 -13.52 -8.27 -3.05
C SER A 525 -13.93 -7.10 -3.94
#